data_AF-W3AJU4-F1
#
_entry.id   AF-W3AJU4-F1
#
_cell.length_a   1.000
_cell.length_b   1.000
_cell.length_c   1.000
_cell.angle_alpha   90.00
_cell.angle_beta   90.00
_cell.angle_gamma   90.00
#
_symmetry.space_group_name_H-M   'P 1'
#
loop_
_entity.id
_entity.type
_entity.pdbx_description
1 polymer ?
#
loop_
_entity_poly.entity_id
_entity_poly.type
_entity_poly.pdbx_seq_one_letter_code
_entity_poly.pdbx_strand_id
1 'polypeptide(L)'
;MSRVLVIPDVHLKPWIFDIADRIDKNSYDTIVVLGDLVDDWGKGNALDVYRQTLDRAVEFGQKHSQSLWCYGNHDVSYLWDAIESGYSIQARITVVEGITRLEHVLENRYKFVHRVDNVLFSHAGVTEKFVFQFCGYHVKESDDVLAK
;
A
#
# COMPACT_ATOMS: atom_id res chain seq x y z
N MET A 1 -5.54 19.15 -12.11
CA MET A 1 -5.76 17.81 -11.54
C MET A 1 -4.53 16.99 -11.85
N SER A 2 -3.92 16.43 -10.82
CA SER A 2 -2.70 15.64 -10.88
C SER A 2 -2.96 14.32 -11.61
N ARG A 3 -2.01 13.89 -12.44
CA ARG A 3 -2.05 12.58 -13.09
C ARG A 3 -1.41 11.57 -12.16
N VAL A 4 -2.19 10.57 -11.74
CA VAL A 4 -1.75 9.57 -10.76
C VAL A 4 -1.59 8.23 -11.44
N LEU A 5 -0.40 7.64 -11.34
CA LEU A 5 -0.22 6.22 -11.65
C LEU A 5 -0.57 5.40 -10.41
N VAL A 6 -1.58 4.53 -10.53
CA VAL A 6 -2.00 3.65 -9.42
C VAL A 6 -1.41 2.26 -9.62
N ILE A 7 -0.77 1.73 -8.57
CA ILE A 7 -0.33 0.35 -8.48
C ILE A 7 -1.29 -0.36 -7.50
N PRO A 8 -2.10 -1.32 -7.97
CA PRO A 8 -3.04 -2.06 -7.13
C PRO A 8 -2.29 -3.15 -6.32
N ASP A 9 -3.02 -4.13 -5.79
CA ASP A 9 -2.50 -5.28 -5.05
C ASP A 9 -1.32 -5.94 -5.76
N VAL A 10 -0.25 -6.22 -5.00
CA VAL A 10 0.99 -6.76 -5.54
C VAL A 10 1.08 -8.27 -5.34
N HIS A 11 0.65 -8.80 -4.19
CA HIS A 11 0.57 -10.23 -3.88
C HIS A 11 1.73 -11.06 -4.43
N LEU A 12 2.96 -10.78 -3.94
CA LEU A 12 4.17 -11.50 -4.31
C LEU A 12 4.56 -11.44 -5.80
N LYS A 13 4.09 -10.41 -6.54
CA LYS A 13 4.39 -10.19 -7.96
C LYS A 13 5.29 -8.95 -8.14
N PRO A 14 6.59 -9.02 -7.80
CA PRO A 14 7.50 -7.88 -7.87
C PRO A 14 7.62 -7.29 -9.28
N TRP A 15 7.34 -8.08 -10.32
CA TRP A 15 7.34 -7.64 -11.71
C TRP A 15 6.33 -6.51 -12.00
N ILE A 16 5.31 -6.29 -11.16
CA ILE A 16 4.41 -5.13 -11.25
C ILE A 16 5.21 -3.83 -11.11
N PHE A 17 6.16 -3.76 -10.18
CA PHE A 17 7.06 -2.61 -10.04
C PHE A 17 7.96 -2.44 -11.27
N ASP A 18 8.38 -3.54 -11.91
CA ASP A 18 9.17 -3.48 -13.14
C ASP A 18 8.36 -2.96 -14.33
N ILE A 19 7.05 -3.26 -14.38
CA ILE A 19 6.15 -2.65 -15.36
C ILE A 19 6.02 -1.15 -15.07
N ALA A 20 5.76 -0.77 -13.82
CA ALA A 20 5.64 0.64 -13.42
C ALA A 20 6.91 1.45 -13.74
N ASP A 21 8.08 0.86 -13.58
CA ASP A 21 9.37 1.46 -13.93
C ASP A 21 9.54 1.78 -15.42
N ARG A 22 8.78 1.11 -16.29
CA ARG A 22 8.81 1.29 -17.75
C ARG A 22 7.75 2.28 -18.25
N ILE A 23 6.83 2.71 -17.40
CA ILE A 23 5.83 3.72 -17.77
C ILE A 23 6.53 5.07 -17.92
N ASP A 24 6.20 5.81 -18.98
CA ASP A 24 6.75 7.13 -19.26
C ASP A 24 6.55 8.05 -18.06
N LYS A 25 7.65 8.54 -17.49
CA LYS A 25 7.65 9.43 -16.33
C LYS A 25 6.94 10.75 -16.58
N ASN A 26 6.78 11.16 -17.84
CA ASN A 26 6.04 12.39 -18.18
C ASN A 26 4.52 12.18 -18.20
N SER A 27 4.03 10.94 -18.07
CA SER A 27 2.61 10.61 -18.12
C SER A 27 1.89 10.73 -16.77
N TYR A 28 2.62 10.79 -15.67
CA TYR A 28 2.10 10.93 -14.31
C TYR A 28 2.94 11.92 -13.50
N ASP A 29 2.33 12.51 -12.47
CA ASP A 29 2.97 13.45 -11.55
C ASP A 29 3.30 12.77 -10.21
N THR A 30 2.53 11.74 -9.82
CA THR A 30 2.77 10.93 -8.61
C THR A 30 2.36 9.47 -8.84
N ILE A 31 2.77 8.59 -7.93
CA ILE A 31 2.45 7.17 -7.91
C ILE A 31 1.75 6.87 -6.59
N VAL A 32 0.67 6.10 -6.62
CA VAL A 32 0.02 5.58 -5.41
C VAL A 32 0.03 4.06 -5.45
N VAL A 33 0.71 3.43 -4.49
CA VAL A 33 0.71 1.97 -4.29
C VAL A 33 -0.35 1.63 -3.25
N LEU A 34 -1.28 0.73 -3.59
CA LEU A 34 -2.43 0.42 -2.73
C LEU A 34 -2.18 -0.69 -1.69
N GLY A 35 -0.96 -1.23 -1.64
CA GLY A 35 -0.54 -2.21 -0.63
C GLY A 35 -0.72 -3.66 -1.10
N ASP A 36 -0.96 -4.54 -0.13
CA ASP A 36 -1.06 -5.98 -0.32
C ASP A 36 0.17 -6.50 -1.06
N LEU A 37 1.35 -6.30 -0.46
CA LEU A 37 2.63 -6.68 -1.03
C LEU A 37 2.85 -8.19 -0.97
N VAL A 38 2.30 -8.81 0.07
CA VAL A 38 2.57 -10.18 0.45
C VAL A 38 1.36 -11.09 0.24
N ASP A 39 1.62 -12.38 0.44
CA ASP A 39 0.70 -13.50 0.25
C ASP A 39 0.23 -13.69 -1.20
N ASP A 40 0.24 -14.95 -1.63
CA ASP A 40 -0.34 -15.38 -2.89
C ASP A 40 -0.72 -16.85 -2.77
N TRP A 41 -1.64 -17.29 -3.63
CA TRP A 41 -2.18 -18.64 -3.58
C TRP A 41 -1.08 -19.68 -3.73
N GLY A 42 -0.98 -20.58 -2.75
CA GLY A 42 0.01 -21.67 -2.73
C GLY A 42 1.45 -21.22 -2.49
N LYS A 43 1.70 -19.96 -2.10
CA LYS A 43 3.04 -19.41 -1.88
C LYS A 43 3.45 -19.28 -0.42
N GLY A 44 2.62 -19.66 0.54
CA GLY A 44 2.90 -19.43 1.98
C GLY A 44 4.26 -19.94 2.47
N ASN A 45 4.81 -21.01 1.89
CA ASN A 45 6.14 -21.54 2.26
C ASN A 45 7.30 -21.00 1.41
N ALA A 46 7.04 -20.17 0.41
CA ALA A 46 8.02 -19.68 -0.55
C ALA A 46 8.71 -18.40 -0.04
N LEU A 47 9.43 -18.50 1.08
CA LEU A 47 10.03 -17.33 1.77
C LEU A 47 10.90 -16.45 0.88
N ASP A 48 11.60 -17.03 -0.10
CA ASP A 48 12.43 -16.27 -1.02
C ASP A 48 11.60 -15.33 -1.91
N VAL A 49 10.37 -15.70 -2.24
CA VAL A 49 9.45 -14.85 -3.02
C VAL A 49 8.96 -13.67 -2.17
N TYR A 50 8.69 -13.89 -0.89
CA TYR A 50 8.38 -12.81 0.06
C TYR A 50 9.54 -11.82 0.16
N ARG A 51 10.78 -12.32 0.37
CA ARG A 51 11.98 -11.47 0.42
C ARG A 51 12.16 -10.67 -0.85
N GLN A 52 12.13 -11.33 -2.01
CA GLN A 52 12.28 -10.66 -3.31
C GLN A 52 11.24 -9.57 -3.52
N THR A 53 9.99 -9.81 -3.10
CA THR A 53 8.92 -8.83 -3.26
C THR A 53 9.11 -7.62 -2.36
N LEU A 54 9.46 -7.85 -1.10
CA LEU A 54 9.70 -6.78 -0.11
C LEU A 54 10.97 -5.98 -0.44
N ASP A 55 12.04 -6.64 -0.84
CA ASP A 55 13.28 -5.99 -1.29
C ASP A 55 13.01 -5.12 -2.53
N ARG A 56 12.27 -5.65 -3.50
CA ARG A 56 11.90 -4.89 -4.71
C ARG A 56 11.01 -3.69 -4.41
N ALA A 57 10.07 -3.83 -3.46
CA ALA A 57 9.22 -2.74 -3.00
C ALA A 57 10.05 -1.62 -2.34
N VAL A 58 11.04 -1.98 -1.52
CA VAL A 58 12.00 -1.04 -0.92
C VAL A 58 12.77 -0.28 -2.00
N GLU A 59 13.35 -1.00 -2.98
CA GLU A 59 14.06 -0.38 -4.10
C GLU A 59 13.17 0.57 -4.90
N PHE A 60 11.90 0.18 -5.14
CA PHE A 60 10.93 1.02 -5.83
C PHE A 60 10.65 2.30 -5.03
N GLY A 61 10.38 2.18 -3.72
CA GLY A 61 10.10 3.30 -2.83
C GLY A 61 11.27 4.28 -2.66
N GLN A 62 12.51 3.81 -2.80
CA GLN A 62 13.73 4.63 -2.84
C GLN A 62 13.88 5.37 -4.18
N LYS A 63 13.70 4.64 -5.29
CA LYS A 63 13.85 5.18 -6.64
C LYS A 63 12.77 6.22 -6.99
N HIS A 64 11.57 6.02 -6.49
CA HIS A 64 10.40 6.87 -6.73
C HIS A 64 10.03 7.63 -5.46
N SER A 65 10.81 8.64 -5.10
CA SER A 65 10.57 9.42 -3.88
C SER A 65 9.20 10.11 -3.86
N GLN A 66 8.59 10.35 -5.03
CA GLN A 66 7.24 10.90 -5.17
C GLN A 66 6.10 9.88 -4.92
N SER A 67 6.41 8.58 -4.73
CA SER A 67 5.39 7.55 -4.54
C SER A 67 4.79 7.62 -3.13
N LEU A 68 3.47 7.53 -3.04
CA LEU A 68 2.67 7.36 -1.84
C LEU A 68 2.25 5.89 -1.72
N TRP A 69 2.19 5.37 -0.51
CA TRP A 69 1.89 3.96 -0.24
C TRP A 69 0.79 3.81 0.79
N CYS A 70 -0.18 2.96 0.48
CA CYS A 70 -1.24 2.54 1.37
C CYS A 70 -0.87 1.20 2.00
N TYR A 71 -1.16 1.03 3.29
CA TYR A 71 -1.15 -0.30 3.90
C TYR A 71 -2.30 -1.15 3.34
N GLY A 72 -1.99 -2.35 2.88
CA GLY A 72 -2.98 -3.39 2.60
C GLY A 72 -3.31 -4.23 3.83
N ASN A 73 -4.43 -4.95 3.81
CA ASN A 73 -4.74 -5.87 4.92
C ASN A 73 -3.70 -6.98 5.03
N HIS A 74 -3.19 -7.51 3.91
CA HIS A 74 -2.16 -8.55 3.90
C HIS A 74 -0.81 -8.06 4.43
N ASP A 75 -0.53 -6.77 4.39
CA ASP A 75 0.70 -6.23 4.99
C ASP A 75 0.55 -6.14 6.51
N VAL A 76 -0.60 -5.64 6.95
CA VAL A 76 -0.86 -5.27 8.34
C VAL A 76 -1.25 -6.46 9.20
N SER A 77 -1.87 -7.50 8.62
CA SER A 77 -2.18 -8.74 9.33
C SER A 77 -0.96 -9.35 10.01
N TYR A 78 0.22 -9.25 9.39
CA TYR A 78 1.49 -9.67 9.98
C TYR A 78 1.99 -8.79 11.13
N LEU A 79 1.82 -7.47 11.00
CA LEU A 79 2.21 -6.51 12.04
C LEU A 79 1.32 -6.65 13.28
N TRP A 80 0.04 -6.93 13.10
CA TRP A 80 -0.96 -7.01 14.17
C TRP A 80 -1.24 -8.42 14.68
N ASP A 81 -0.61 -9.44 14.10
CA ASP A 81 -0.91 -10.84 14.41
C ASP A 81 -2.39 -11.21 14.16
N ALA A 82 -3.00 -10.54 13.17
CA ALA A 82 -4.40 -10.68 12.81
C ALA A 82 -4.52 -11.60 11.58
N ILE A 83 -4.55 -12.91 11.81
CA ILE A 83 -4.56 -13.93 10.76
C ILE A 83 -5.75 -13.74 9.81
N GLU A 84 -5.45 -13.77 8.51
CA GLU A 84 -6.45 -13.77 7.44
C GLU A 84 -6.17 -14.85 6.38
N SER A 85 -6.97 -14.88 5.32
CA SER A 85 -6.81 -15.86 4.24
C SER A 85 -5.47 -15.66 3.54
N GLY A 86 -4.68 -16.71 3.36
CA GLY A 86 -3.36 -16.62 2.71
C GLY A 86 -2.20 -16.30 3.64
N TYR A 87 -2.47 -15.85 4.87
CA TYR A 87 -1.46 -15.59 5.89
C TYR A 87 -0.55 -16.80 6.13
N SER A 88 0.76 -16.58 6.17
CA SER A 88 1.79 -17.60 6.41
C SER A 88 2.53 -17.36 7.72
N ILE A 89 2.30 -18.24 8.70
CA ILE A 89 3.04 -18.22 9.98
C ILE A 89 4.55 -18.32 9.72
N GLN A 90 4.97 -19.10 8.72
CA GLN A 90 6.39 -19.25 8.37
C GLN A 90 6.99 -17.95 7.82
N ALA A 91 6.21 -17.15 7.10
CA ALA A 91 6.67 -15.90 6.50
C ALA A 91 6.70 -14.72 7.49
N ARG A 92 6.05 -14.84 8.66
CA ARG A 92 5.82 -13.72 9.57
C ARG A 92 7.04 -12.87 9.88
N ILE A 93 8.16 -13.50 10.25
CA ILE A 93 9.39 -12.77 10.55
C ILE A 93 9.89 -12.02 9.31
N THR A 94 9.89 -12.68 8.15
CA THR A 94 10.31 -12.07 6.88
C THR A 94 9.43 -10.89 6.48
N VAL A 95 8.11 -11.02 6.64
CA VAL A 95 7.16 -9.93 6.33
C VAL A 95 7.36 -8.75 7.28
N VAL A 96 7.39 -8.99 8.58
CA VAL A 96 7.57 -7.92 9.58
C VAL A 96 8.88 -7.16 9.33
N GLU A 97 9.99 -7.86 9.14
CA GLU A 97 11.28 -7.23 8.84
C GLU A 97 11.24 -6.43 7.52
N GLY A 98 10.63 -7.00 6.47
CA GLY A 98 10.52 -6.34 5.18
C GLY A 98 9.67 -5.08 5.22
N ILE A 99 8.49 -5.15 5.85
CA ILE A 99 7.59 -4.02 6.01
C ILE A 99 8.22 -2.94 6.89
N THR A 100 8.89 -3.29 8.00
CA THR A 100 9.59 -2.31 8.84
C THR A 100 10.71 -1.58 8.10
N ARG A 101 11.46 -2.26 7.22
CA ARG A 101 12.46 -1.57 6.35
C ARG A 101 11.78 -0.64 5.36
N LEU A 102 10.65 -1.06 4.79
CA LEU A 102 9.87 -0.24 3.86
C LEU A 102 9.31 1.00 4.56
N GLU A 103 8.78 0.87 5.78
CA GLU A 103 8.34 1.98 6.63
C GLU A 103 9.47 3.00 6.87
N HIS A 104 10.70 2.55 7.13
CA HIS A 104 11.84 3.45 7.29
C HIS A 104 12.20 4.22 6.01
N VAL A 105 12.07 3.58 4.84
CA VAL A 105 12.35 4.22 3.55
C VAL A 105 11.26 5.21 3.13
N LEU A 106 10.01 4.87 3.44
CA LEU A 106 8.85 5.64 3.02
C LEU A 106 8.52 6.77 4.00
N GLU A 107 8.81 6.58 5.29
CA GLU A 107 8.44 7.49 6.37
C GLU A 107 6.96 7.90 6.25
N ASN A 108 6.68 9.20 6.20
CA ASN A 108 5.34 9.77 6.11
C ASN A 108 4.60 9.47 4.79
N ARG A 109 5.22 8.75 3.85
CA ARG A 109 4.59 8.32 2.59
C ARG A 109 3.87 6.99 2.73
N TYR A 110 4.08 6.23 3.81
CA TYR A 110 3.34 4.99 4.08
C TYR A 110 2.23 5.25 5.11
N LYS A 111 0.96 5.19 4.69
CA LYS A 111 -0.20 5.56 5.52
C LYS A 111 -1.39 4.66 5.18
N PHE A 112 -2.45 4.70 5.97
CA PHE A 112 -3.70 3.99 5.62
C PHE A 112 -4.52 4.71 4.54
N VAL A 113 -4.44 6.04 4.51
CA VAL A 113 -5.18 6.88 3.57
C VAL A 113 -4.28 8.01 3.08
N HIS A 114 -4.28 8.23 1.77
CA HIS A 114 -3.70 9.41 1.13
C HIS A 114 -4.79 10.21 0.44
N ARG A 115 -4.51 11.49 0.23
CA ARG A 115 -5.34 12.38 -0.57
C ARG A 115 -4.48 13.01 -1.66
N VAL A 116 -4.94 12.96 -2.89
CA VAL A 116 -4.37 13.71 -4.01
C VAL A 116 -5.51 14.50 -4.65
N ASP A 117 -5.40 15.83 -4.64
CA ASP A 117 -6.47 16.75 -5.03
C ASP A 117 -7.81 16.41 -4.33
N ASN A 118 -8.82 15.98 -5.10
CA ASN A 118 -10.15 15.61 -4.64
C ASN A 118 -10.39 14.10 -4.70
N VAL A 119 -9.33 13.30 -4.53
CA VAL A 119 -9.43 11.83 -4.53
C VAL A 119 -8.74 11.28 -3.28
N LEU A 120 -9.45 10.43 -2.55
CA LEU A 120 -8.88 9.62 -1.47
C LEU A 120 -8.40 8.28 -2.03
N PHE A 121 -7.24 7.85 -1.57
CA PHE A 121 -6.66 6.55 -1.85
C PHE A 121 -6.46 5.81 -0.54
N SER A 122 -7.00 4.61 -0.47
CA SER A 122 -6.71 3.61 0.57
C SER A 122 -6.78 2.25 -0.09
N HIS A 123 -6.31 1.21 0.61
CA HIS A 123 -6.36 -0.15 0.06
C HIS A 123 -7.80 -0.57 -0.28
N ALA A 124 -8.72 -0.47 0.70
CA ALA A 124 -10.12 -0.87 0.53
C ALA A 124 -11.11 0.32 0.57
N GLY A 125 -10.99 1.20 1.56
CA GLY A 125 -11.90 2.33 1.73
C GLY A 125 -11.76 3.01 3.10
N VAL A 126 -12.70 3.89 3.42
CA VAL A 126 -12.87 4.49 4.75
C VAL A 126 -14.22 4.08 5.32
N THR A 127 -14.26 3.79 6.62
CA THR A 127 -15.50 3.40 7.29
C THR A 127 -16.32 4.62 7.68
N GLU A 128 -17.64 4.45 7.82
CA GLU A 128 -18.53 5.49 8.35
C GLU A 128 -18.05 5.98 9.73
N LYS A 129 -17.61 5.07 10.61
CA LYS A 129 -17.06 5.41 11.92
C LYS A 129 -15.84 6.33 11.81
N PHE A 130 -14.93 6.07 10.88
CA PHE A 130 -13.78 6.94 10.62
C PHE A 130 -14.25 8.32 10.18
N VAL A 131 -15.15 8.38 9.19
CA VAL A 131 -15.70 9.64 8.68
C VAL A 131 -16.37 10.44 9.81
N PHE A 132 -17.20 9.81 10.65
CA PHE A 132 -17.84 10.50 11.77
C PHE A 132 -16.85 11.01 12.81
N GLN A 133 -15.80 10.26 13.09
CA GLN A 133 -14.80 10.65 14.07
C GLN A 133 -13.96 11.86 13.61
N PHE A 134 -13.57 11.91 12.34
CA PHE A 134 -12.64 12.92 11.83
C PHE A 134 -13.32 14.05 11.05
N CYS A 135 -14.46 13.78 10.43
CA CYS A 135 -15.22 14.74 9.63
C CYS A 135 -16.53 15.16 10.32
N GLY A 136 -16.99 14.43 11.34
CA GLY A 136 -18.20 14.76 12.09
C GLY A 136 -19.48 14.18 11.49
N TYR A 137 -20.48 13.96 12.35
CA TYR A 137 -21.75 13.29 12.01
C TYR A 137 -22.64 14.01 10.97
N HIS A 138 -22.35 15.27 10.65
CA HIS A 138 -23.11 16.04 9.66
C HIS A 138 -22.65 15.80 8.23
N VAL A 139 -21.49 15.16 8.05
CA VAL A 139 -20.93 14.82 6.74
C VAL A 139 -21.70 13.65 6.17
N LYS A 140 -22.31 13.85 5.01
CA LYS A 140 -23.16 12.85 4.34
C LYS A 140 -22.62 12.43 2.98
N GLU A 141 -21.87 13.31 2.33
CA GLU A 141 -21.35 13.09 0.98
C GLU A 141 -19.82 13.00 0.97
N SER A 142 -19.26 12.32 -0.03
CA SER A 142 -17.80 12.18 -0.16
C SER A 142 -17.11 13.53 -0.41
N ASP A 143 -17.80 14.48 -1.05
CA ASP A 143 -17.29 15.84 -1.28
C ASP A 143 -17.08 16.61 0.03
N ASP A 144 -17.93 16.38 1.03
CA ASP A 144 -17.78 17.00 2.36
C ASP A 144 -16.56 16.46 3.10
N VAL A 145 -16.26 15.16 2.92
CA VAL A 145 -15.04 14.52 3.47
C VAL A 145 -13.80 15.14 2.85
N LEU A 146 -13.83 15.34 1.53
CA LEU A 146 -12.74 15.95 0.77
C LEU A 146 -12.60 17.46 1.03
N ALA A 147 -13.63 18.14 1.53
CA ALA A 147 -13.53 19.56 1.88
C ALA A 147 -12.80 19.82 3.21
N LYS A 148 -12.58 18.77 4.02
CA LYS A 148 -11.83 18.85 5.30
C LYS A 148 -10.35 18.49 5.13
#